data_AF-A0A7Y3NKJ4-F1
#
_entry.id   AF-A0A7Y3NKJ4-F1
#
_cell.length_a   1.000
_cell.length_b   1.000
_cell.length_c   1.000
_cell.angle_alpha   90.00
_cell.angle_beta   90.00
_cell.angle_gamma   90.00
#
_symmetry.space_group_name_H-M   'P 1'
#
loop_
_entity.id
_entity.type
_entity.pdbx_description
1 polymer ?
#
loop_
_entity_poly.entity_id
_entity_poly.type
_entity_poly.pdbx_seq_one_letter_code
_entity_poly.pdbx_strand_id
1 'polypeptide(L)'
;MVVFAVILAVIGSHYLAPVQHTDLSVAFLGITANGFIFDTNVLIQTVPNLKRAQKFLLDKFFPNIVTSDTEYVSIDVDVGKRRMSPFVSPLVEGKLVEQRRIQTNTFKPAYIKDKRAPDLRKPVRRMIGERIGGDMTGQEREMANLEFEMADQIDMLDRRLEWMAAQALIGGSVTITGEGFPTVVVDFGRDASLTVGLTGAAKWNTTTGTPTANIESWQQNILKKSGGVVTDIVFTVGAWNAFLSDPEKKLLNAIIYPALNPYSGNAINPGAQITRGAVYKGRWGQYDLWLYNDWYVDDNNIEQPMLPDGTVIMCGPDLMGTRSFGSILDPAFNYTSMPYAPKTWVENDPAQRFIMMQSSPIIIPSRVNACLAATVI
;
A
#
# COMPACT_ATOMS: atom_id res chain seq x y z
N MET A 1 -9.24 43.93 42.87
CA MET A 1 -9.79 42.92 43.79
C MET A 1 -11.18 42.52 43.31
N VAL A 2 -11.68 41.33 43.65
CA VAL A 2 -12.90 40.72 43.07
C VAL A 2 -14.18 41.19 43.80
N VAL A 3 -15.37 41.10 43.16
CA VAL A 3 -16.67 40.58 43.70
C VAL A 3 -17.94 41.26 43.08
N PHE A 4 -18.76 40.47 42.35
CA PHE A 4 -20.26 40.42 42.24
C PHE A 4 -21.09 41.71 41.89
N ALA A 5 -22.31 41.69 41.30
CA ALA A 5 -23.09 40.63 40.62
C ALA A 5 -24.32 41.16 39.80
N VAL A 6 -24.69 40.39 38.75
CA VAL A 6 -26.04 39.98 38.24
C VAL A 6 -27.25 40.95 38.27
N ILE A 7 -27.94 41.14 37.12
CA ILE A 7 -29.42 41.00 36.92
C ILE A 7 -29.89 41.10 35.43
N LEU A 8 -30.91 40.29 35.07
CA LEU A 8 -31.84 40.24 33.90
C LEU A 8 -31.51 40.75 32.45
N ALA A 9 -31.38 39.79 31.53
CA ALA A 9 -32.34 39.40 30.46
C ALA A 9 -33.10 40.40 29.51
N VAL A 10 -32.87 40.21 28.19
CA VAL A 10 -33.86 39.91 27.09
C VAL A 10 -34.55 41.02 26.21
N ILE A 11 -34.12 41.03 24.93
CA ILE A 11 -34.83 41.28 23.62
C ILE A 11 -35.27 42.70 23.14
N GLY A 12 -34.93 42.98 21.86
CA GLY A 12 -35.53 43.98 20.94
C GLY A 12 -34.50 44.94 20.29
N SER A 13 -34.61 45.46 19.07
CA SER A 13 -35.35 45.11 17.82
C SER A 13 -34.73 45.90 16.62
N HIS A 14 -35.16 45.70 15.36
CA HIS A 14 -34.54 46.33 14.17
C HIS A 14 -35.20 47.64 13.69
N TYR A 15 -34.43 48.43 12.90
CA TYR A 15 -34.78 49.75 12.35
C TYR A 15 -35.43 49.70 10.94
N LEU A 16 -36.02 50.83 10.51
CA LEU A 16 -36.65 51.06 9.20
C LEU A 16 -36.06 52.29 8.45
N ALA A 17 -36.31 52.35 7.14
CA ALA A 17 -36.04 53.47 6.20
C ALA A 17 -37.40 53.86 5.51
N PRO A 18 -37.55 54.54 4.32
CA PRO A 18 -36.59 55.10 3.32
C PRO A 18 -37.06 56.44 2.66
N VAL A 19 -36.64 56.74 1.39
CA VAL A 19 -37.31 57.63 0.37
C VAL A 19 -37.20 59.17 0.56
N GLN A 20 -37.19 60.09 -0.44
CA GLN A 20 -36.79 60.21 -1.89
C GLN A 20 -37.00 61.74 -2.30
N HIS A 21 -36.82 62.35 -3.50
CA HIS A 21 -36.42 62.04 -4.90
C HIS A 21 -35.94 63.35 -5.65
N THR A 22 -36.04 63.41 -7.01
CA THR A 22 -35.87 64.57 -7.98
C THR A 22 -34.50 65.32 -8.04
N ASP A 23 -34.03 65.95 -9.14
CA ASP A 23 -34.55 66.11 -10.52
C ASP A 23 -33.46 66.41 -11.61
N LEU A 24 -33.90 66.43 -12.89
CA LEU A 24 -33.34 67.13 -14.09
C LEU A 24 -32.02 66.66 -14.76
N SER A 25 -31.78 67.19 -15.98
CA SER A 25 -30.93 66.58 -17.03
C SER A 25 -30.04 67.56 -17.81
N VAL A 26 -28.82 67.12 -18.15
CA VAL A 26 -27.94 67.68 -19.21
C VAL A 26 -27.15 66.52 -19.84
N ALA A 27 -26.89 66.57 -21.15
CA ALA A 27 -26.07 65.59 -21.85
C ALA A 27 -25.03 66.26 -22.76
N PHE A 28 -23.77 65.82 -22.70
CA PHE A 28 -22.76 66.01 -23.76
C PHE A 28 -21.64 64.95 -23.66
N LEU A 29 -20.81 64.82 -24.70
CA LEU A 29 -19.98 63.64 -24.98
C LEU A 29 -18.86 63.32 -23.96
N GLY A 30 -18.83 62.05 -23.53
CA GLY A 30 -17.73 61.13 -23.87
C GLY A 30 -16.38 61.22 -23.15
N ILE A 31 -16.09 60.22 -22.30
CA ILE A 31 -14.77 59.58 -22.17
C ILE A 31 -14.94 58.13 -21.66
N THR A 32 -14.19 57.18 -22.22
CA THR A 32 -14.17 55.78 -21.78
C THR A 32 -12.95 55.49 -20.90
N ALA A 33 -13.17 55.17 -19.61
CA ALA A 33 -12.16 54.54 -18.76
C ALA A 33 -12.79 53.80 -17.56
N ASN A 34 -12.72 52.46 -17.61
CA ASN A 34 -12.52 51.55 -16.46
C ASN A 34 -13.24 51.87 -15.13
N GLY A 35 -14.56 51.68 -15.08
CA GLY A 35 -15.22 51.32 -13.82
C GLY A 35 -14.79 49.90 -13.41
N PHE A 36 -14.22 49.75 -12.21
CA PHE A 36 -13.58 48.50 -11.78
C PHE A 36 -14.57 47.33 -11.66
N ILE A 37 -14.53 46.41 -12.63
CA ILE A 37 -15.12 45.07 -12.48
C ILE A 37 -14.14 44.22 -11.66
N PHE A 38 -14.18 44.38 -10.34
CA PHE A 38 -13.62 43.40 -9.42
C PHE A 38 -14.51 42.16 -9.40
N ASP A 39 -14.30 41.23 -10.35
CA ASP A 39 -14.81 39.87 -10.20
C ASP A 39 -14.25 39.30 -8.90
N THR A 40 -15.10 39.29 -7.87
CA THR A 40 -14.73 38.87 -6.51
C THR A 40 -14.84 37.34 -6.46
N ASN A 41 -13.97 36.71 -7.23
CA ASN A 41 -13.99 35.28 -7.52
C ASN A 41 -13.54 34.51 -6.26
N VAL A 42 -14.50 34.14 -5.42
CA VAL A 42 -14.22 33.43 -4.16
C VAL A 42 -13.86 31.98 -4.45
N LEU A 43 -12.73 31.52 -3.93
CA LEU A 43 -12.37 30.10 -3.99
C LEU A 43 -13.35 29.28 -3.13
N ILE A 44 -14.25 28.55 -3.77
CA ILE A 44 -15.33 27.81 -3.10
C ILE A 44 -14.78 26.60 -2.32
N GLN A 45 -13.90 25.80 -2.93
CA GLN A 45 -13.32 24.60 -2.31
C GLN A 45 -12.03 24.16 -3.02
N THR A 46 -11.15 23.46 -2.30
CA THR A 46 -10.05 22.68 -2.89
C THR A 46 -10.39 21.19 -2.91
N VAL A 47 -10.18 20.54 -4.05
CA VAL A 47 -10.39 19.09 -4.21
C VAL A 47 -9.03 18.38 -4.12
N PRO A 48 -8.77 17.54 -3.10
CA PRO A 48 -7.51 16.83 -2.96
C PRO A 48 -7.42 15.60 -3.87
N ASN A 49 -6.20 15.20 -4.24
CA ASN A 49 -5.97 13.93 -4.95
C ASN A 49 -6.39 12.72 -4.09
N LEU A 50 -7.04 11.76 -4.73
CA LEU A 50 -7.57 10.53 -4.12
C LEU A 50 -6.73 9.29 -4.46
N LYS A 51 -5.84 9.35 -5.46
CA LYS A 51 -4.83 8.32 -5.76
C LYS A 51 -3.69 8.40 -4.73
N ARG A 52 -3.90 7.86 -3.53
CA ARG A 52 -2.86 7.66 -2.49
C ARG A 52 -2.43 6.20 -2.44
N ALA A 53 -1.22 5.92 -1.96
CA ALA A 53 -0.70 4.58 -1.75
C ALA A 53 -1.63 3.75 -0.84
N GLN A 54 -1.89 2.51 -1.23
CA GLN A 54 -2.51 1.51 -0.35
C GLN A 54 -1.40 0.59 0.17
N LYS A 55 -1.50 0.17 1.44
CA LYS A 55 -0.48 -0.65 2.13
C LYS A 55 -1.05 -1.99 2.59
N PHE A 56 -2.01 -2.55 1.86
CA PHE A 56 -2.78 -3.70 2.32
C PHE A 56 -1.92 -4.96 2.44
N LEU A 57 -1.06 -5.22 1.45
CA LEU A 57 -0.18 -6.39 1.48
C LEU A 57 0.88 -6.23 2.57
N LEU A 58 1.47 -5.03 2.69
CA LEU A 58 2.40 -4.65 3.75
C LEU A 58 1.81 -4.81 5.15
N ASP A 59 0.69 -4.14 5.44
CA ASP A 59 0.12 -4.05 6.79
C ASP A 59 -0.53 -5.37 7.24
N LYS A 60 -0.93 -6.22 6.29
CA LYS A 60 -1.51 -7.54 6.61
C LYS A 60 -0.48 -8.68 6.68
N PHE A 61 0.49 -8.73 5.78
CA PHE A 61 1.41 -9.88 5.67
C PHE A 61 2.85 -9.58 6.11
N PHE A 62 3.24 -8.31 6.19
CA PHE A 62 4.56 -7.87 6.62
C PHE A 62 4.49 -6.87 7.81
N PRO A 63 3.90 -7.24 8.96
CA PRO A 63 3.72 -6.32 10.09
C PRO A 63 5.01 -6.03 10.87
N ASN A 64 6.02 -6.91 10.81
CA ASN A 64 7.25 -6.74 11.59
C ASN A 64 8.14 -5.66 10.94
N ILE A 65 8.77 -4.80 11.76
CA ILE A 65 9.74 -3.80 11.32
C ILE A 65 11.09 -4.08 12.00
N VAL A 66 12.16 -4.17 11.21
CA VAL A 66 13.53 -4.44 11.70
C VAL A 66 14.54 -3.49 11.06
N THR A 67 15.18 -2.65 11.86
CA THR A 67 16.30 -1.78 11.43
C THR A 67 17.64 -2.50 11.62
N SER A 68 18.55 -2.37 10.65
CA SER A 68 19.93 -2.87 10.71
C SER A 68 20.90 -1.71 10.58
N ASP A 69 21.79 -1.52 11.57
CA ASP A 69 22.84 -0.50 11.55
C ASP A 69 23.95 -0.78 10.51
N THR A 70 23.85 -1.89 9.77
CA THR A 70 24.76 -2.24 8.68
C THR A 70 24.07 -2.17 7.32
N GLU A 71 24.85 -2.18 6.24
CA GLU A 71 24.33 -2.26 4.86
C GLU A 71 23.61 -3.58 4.56
N TYR A 72 23.65 -4.56 5.47
CA TYR A 72 23.14 -5.90 5.28
C TYR A 72 22.02 -6.23 6.27
N VAL A 73 21.09 -7.05 5.82
CA VAL A 73 20.00 -7.60 6.62
C VAL A 73 20.17 -9.12 6.64
N SER A 74 20.51 -9.67 7.81
CA SER A 74 20.58 -11.11 8.02
C SER A 74 19.33 -11.60 8.75
N ILE A 75 18.72 -12.69 8.26
CA ILE A 75 17.62 -13.38 8.93
C ILE A 75 17.96 -14.87 9.06
N ASP A 76 17.87 -15.37 10.30
CA ASP A 76 17.97 -16.80 10.61
C ASP A 76 16.61 -17.47 10.43
N VAL A 77 16.55 -18.43 9.50
CA VAL A 77 15.36 -19.27 9.26
C VAL A 77 15.62 -20.66 9.82
N ASP A 78 14.79 -21.10 10.77
CA ASP A 78 14.87 -22.46 11.32
C ASP A 78 14.11 -23.46 10.43
N VAL A 79 14.84 -24.17 9.57
CA VAL A 79 14.27 -25.09 8.58
C VAL A 79 14.05 -26.48 9.19
N GLY A 80 13.03 -26.57 10.06
CA GLY A 80 12.61 -27.80 10.72
C GLY A 80 12.05 -28.85 9.75
N LYS A 81 12.65 -30.05 9.71
CA LYS A 81 12.09 -31.23 9.02
C LYS A 81 11.32 -32.12 10.01
N ARG A 82 10.15 -32.61 9.62
CA ARG A 82 9.33 -33.61 10.37
C ARG A 82 10.01 -34.99 10.36
N ARG A 83 11.15 -35.13 11.05
CA ARG A 83 11.89 -36.39 11.25
C ARG A 83 11.16 -37.27 12.26
N MET A 84 11.14 -38.59 12.04
CA MET A 84 10.71 -39.58 13.03
C MET A 84 11.93 -40.22 13.72
N SER A 85 11.77 -40.67 14.96
CA SER A 85 12.83 -41.37 15.69
C SER A 85 13.07 -42.77 15.09
N PRO A 86 14.32 -43.23 14.92
CA PRO A 86 14.59 -44.58 14.43
C PRO A 86 14.27 -45.64 15.50
N PHE A 87 13.58 -46.70 15.11
CA PHE A 87 13.53 -47.93 15.93
C PHE A 87 14.89 -48.64 15.89
N VAL A 88 15.38 -49.05 17.05
CA VAL A 88 16.64 -49.79 17.23
C VAL A 88 16.40 -50.91 18.26
N SER A 89 17.01 -52.07 18.05
CA SER A 89 16.95 -53.19 19.00
C SER A 89 17.79 -52.89 20.25
N PRO A 90 17.36 -53.26 21.48
CA PRO A 90 18.15 -53.05 22.71
C PRO A 90 19.56 -53.67 22.72
N LEU A 91 19.86 -54.57 21.78
CA LEU A 91 21.15 -55.24 21.61
C LEU A 91 22.07 -54.57 20.57
N VAL A 92 21.69 -53.41 20.03
CA VAL A 92 22.41 -52.70 18.96
C VAL A 92 22.52 -51.22 19.31
N GLU A 93 23.66 -50.59 18.99
CA GLU A 93 23.89 -49.17 19.26
C GLU A 93 22.91 -48.26 18.51
N GLY A 94 22.54 -47.15 19.17
CA GLY A 94 21.56 -46.19 18.66
C GLY A 94 22.04 -45.48 17.39
N LYS A 95 21.17 -45.37 16.38
CA LYS A 95 21.48 -44.60 15.17
C LYS A 95 21.53 -43.10 15.48
N LEU A 96 22.68 -42.48 15.19
CA LEU A 96 22.87 -41.03 15.24
C LEU A 96 21.83 -40.33 14.35
N VAL A 97 21.10 -39.36 14.93
CA VAL A 97 20.13 -38.52 14.22
C VAL A 97 20.73 -37.13 14.06
N GLU A 98 20.71 -36.58 12.84
CA GLU A 98 21.12 -35.20 12.59
C GLU A 98 20.36 -34.20 13.48
N GLN A 99 21.07 -33.20 13.99
CA GLN A 99 20.46 -32.04 14.66
C GLN A 99 19.67 -31.17 13.67
N ARG A 100 18.92 -30.18 14.19
CA ARG A 100 18.24 -29.18 13.38
C ARG A 100 19.30 -28.22 12.78
N ARG A 101 19.04 -27.67 11.59
CA ARG A 101 19.94 -26.73 10.91
C ARG A 101 19.24 -25.38 10.80
N ILE A 102 19.90 -24.33 11.30
CA ILE A 102 19.51 -22.93 11.08
C ILE A 102 20.12 -22.50 9.74
N GLN A 103 19.38 -21.71 8.96
CA GLN A 103 19.86 -21.11 7.72
C GLN A 103 19.86 -19.58 7.86
N THR A 104 21.05 -18.99 8.01
CA THR A 104 21.24 -17.53 7.95
C THR A 104 21.25 -17.10 6.49
N ASN A 105 20.25 -16.32 6.09
CA ASN A 105 20.22 -15.66 4.77
C ASN A 105 20.55 -14.17 4.95
N THR A 106 21.57 -13.69 4.25
CA THR A 106 22.00 -12.28 4.29
C THR A 106 21.69 -11.59 2.97
N PHE A 107 20.98 -10.48 3.04
CA PHE A 107 20.56 -9.67 1.90
C PHE A 107 21.13 -8.25 2.00
N LYS A 108 21.40 -7.60 0.85
CA LYS A 108 21.68 -6.17 0.79
C LYS A 108 20.42 -5.46 0.27
N PRO A 109 19.79 -4.54 1.04
CA PRO A 109 18.59 -3.83 0.61
C PRO A 109 18.82 -2.95 -0.63
N ALA A 110 17.73 -2.61 -1.32
CA ALA A 110 17.75 -1.62 -2.39
C ALA A 110 17.87 -0.21 -1.79
N TYR A 111 18.78 0.63 -2.30
CA TYR A 111 18.84 2.02 -1.88
C TYR A 111 17.92 2.88 -2.75
N ILE A 112 16.88 3.47 -2.15
CA ILE A 112 15.94 4.36 -2.82
C ILE A 112 16.32 5.81 -2.49
N LYS A 113 16.48 6.64 -3.53
CA LYS A 113 16.66 8.10 -3.42
C LYS A 113 15.70 8.81 -4.36
N ASP A 114 14.75 9.55 -3.82
CA ASP A 114 13.97 10.54 -4.59
C ASP A 114 14.50 11.93 -4.28
N LYS A 115 15.17 12.57 -5.26
CA LYS A 115 15.67 13.95 -5.16
C LYS A 115 14.79 14.85 -6.03
N ARG A 116 14.08 15.78 -5.39
CA ARG A 116 13.24 16.79 -6.06
C ARG A 116 13.82 18.19 -5.93
N ALA A 117 13.49 19.02 -6.92
CA ALA A 117 13.81 20.43 -6.97
C ALA A 117 12.51 21.24 -7.05
N PRO A 118 11.85 21.55 -5.91
CA PRO A 118 10.64 22.36 -5.87
C PRO A 118 10.78 23.65 -6.72
N ASP A 119 9.78 23.92 -7.56
CA ASP A 119 9.77 25.08 -8.46
C ASP A 119 9.98 26.39 -7.69
N LEU A 120 11.04 27.12 -8.05
CA LEU A 120 11.39 28.46 -7.53
C LEU A 120 10.21 29.46 -7.58
N ARG A 121 9.28 29.26 -8.51
CA ARG A 121 8.11 30.13 -8.73
C ARG A 121 6.86 29.65 -7.99
N LYS A 122 6.83 28.45 -7.40
CA LYS A 122 5.68 27.97 -6.59
C LYS A 122 5.45 28.85 -5.35
N PRO A 123 6.43 29.16 -4.48
CA PRO A 123 6.20 29.97 -3.27
C PRO A 123 5.78 31.42 -3.56
N VAL A 124 6.11 31.93 -4.76
CA VAL A 124 5.75 33.28 -5.23
C VAL A 124 4.33 33.31 -5.83
N ARG A 125 3.74 32.15 -6.13
CA ARG A 125 2.38 32.02 -6.70
C ARG A 125 1.39 31.61 -5.61
N ARG A 126 0.14 32.04 -5.78
CA ARG A 126 -0.98 31.69 -4.88
C ARG A 126 -1.13 30.17 -4.78
N MET A 127 -1.28 29.63 -3.57
CA MET A 127 -1.48 28.20 -3.38
C MET A 127 -2.91 27.75 -3.75
N ILE A 128 -3.08 26.44 -3.97
CA ILE A 128 -4.41 25.85 -4.03
C ILE A 128 -5.00 25.83 -2.61
N GLY A 129 -6.18 26.42 -2.43
CA GLY A 129 -6.79 26.66 -1.10
C GLY A 129 -6.70 28.10 -0.61
N GLU A 130 -5.80 28.91 -1.16
CA GLU A 130 -5.59 30.29 -0.70
C GLU A 130 -6.59 31.29 -1.34
N ARG A 131 -7.09 32.22 -0.52
CA ARG A 131 -8.04 33.27 -0.91
C ARG A 131 -7.46 34.18 -1.99
N ILE A 132 -8.31 34.66 -2.90
CA ILE A 132 -7.91 35.73 -3.83
C ILE A 132 -7.72 37.03 -3.04
N GLY A 133 -6.47 37.45 -2.95
CA GLY A 133 -5.98 38.50 -2.04
C GLY A 133 -4.61 38.12 -1.46
N GLY A 134 -4.45 36.85 -1.07
CA GLY A 134 -3.22 36.30 -0.50
C GLY A 134 -3.12 36.54 1.01
N ASP A 135 -3.52 35.54 1.80
CA ASP A 135 -3.49 35.61 3.27
C ASP A 135 -2.21 35.01 3.89
N MET A 136 -1.37 34.31 3.11
CA MET A 136 -0.11 33.69 3.58
C MET A 136 1.14 34.48 3.14
N THR A 137 2.19 34.44 3.95
CA THR A 137 3.52 34.94 3.56
C THR A 137 4.23 33.98 2.58
N GLY A 138 5.22 34.48 1.84
CA GLY A 138 6.01 33.65 0.91
C GLY A 138 6.75 32.50 1.61
N GLN A 139 7.16 32.68 2.87
CA GLN A 139 7.82 31.66 3.68
C GLN A 139 6.86 30.55 4.11
N GLU A 140 5.63 30.89 4.49
CA GLU A 140 4.58 29.90 4.81
C GLU A 140 4.17 29.11 3.54
N ARG A 141 4.12 29.77 2.37
CA ARG A 141 3.92 29.07 1.09
C ARG A 141 5.09 28.15 0.71
N GLU A 142 6.33 28.53 1.03
CA GLU A 142 7.50 27.67 0.83
C GLU A 142 7.39 26.40 1.69
N MET A 143 7.10 26.55 2.98
CA MET A 143 6.94 25.44 3.92
C MET A 143 5.79 24.49 3.54
N ALA A 144 4.59 25.03 3.27
CA ALA A 144 3.45 24.21 2.88
C ALA A 144 3.67 23.47 1.54
N ASN A 145 4.49 24.02 0.63
CA ASN A 145 4.89 23.31 -0.58
C ASN A 145 5.94 22.23 -0.30
N LEU A 146 6.89 22.48 0.62
CA LEU A 146 7.86 21.48 1.06
C LEU A 146 7.15 20.27 1.69
N GLU A 147 6.17 20.51 2.57
CA GLU A 147 5.31 19.48 3.17
C GLU A 147 4.50 18.70 2.13
N PHE A 148 3.94 19.38 1.12
CA PHE A 148 3.22 18.72 0.03
C PHE A 148 4.12 17.78 -0.79
N GLU A 149 5.31 18.26 -1.18
CA GLU A 149 6.28 17.41 -1.91
C GLU A 149 6.76 16.26 -1.02
N MET A 150 7.03 16.49 0.28
CA MET A 150 7.40 15.44 1.25
C MET A 150 6.35 14.33 1.37
N ALA A 151 5.07 14.71 1.45
CA ALA A 151 3.98 13.74 1.52
C ALA A 151 3.93 12.87 0.26
N ASP A 152 4.18 13.45 -0.92
CA ASP A 152 4.26 12.72 -2.18
C ASP A 152 5.51 11.81 -2.27
N GLN A 153 6.67 12.23 -1.75
CA GLN A 153 7.86 11.36 -1.66
C GLN A 153 7.58 10.11 -0.79
N ILE A 154 6.88 10.28 0.33
CA ILE A 154 6.46 9.18 1.21
C ILE A 154 5.46 8.26 0.48
N ASP A 155 4.45 8.84 -0.16
CA ASP A 155 3.41 8.11 -0.90
C ASP A 155 4.00 7.30 -2.09
N MET A 156 5.04 7.81 -2.77
CA MET A 156 5.78 7.04 -3.78
C MET A 156 6.60 5.89 -3.17
N LEU A 157 7.33 6.16 -2.07
CA LEU A 157 8.13 5.14 -1.39
C LEU A 157 7.24 4.02 -0.85
N ASP A 158 6.08 4.35 -0.27
CA ASP A 158 5.08 3.39 0.20
C ASP A 158 4.55 2.50 -0.94
N ARG A 159 4.28 3.04 -2.13
CA ARG A 159 3.93 2.21 -3.30
C ARG A 159 5.07 1.28 -3.71
N ARG A 160 6.33 1.72 -3.63
CA ARG A 160 7.49 0.85 -3.94
C ARG A 160 7.63 -0.26 -2.90
N LEU A 161 7.32 0.00 -1.62
CA LEU A 161 7.25 -1.03 -0.57
C LEU A 161 6.10 -2.04 -0.83
N GLU A 162 4.90 -1.57 -1.17
CA GLU A 162 3.74 -2.44 -1.49
C GLU A 162 4.02 -3.28 -2.76
N TRP A 163 4.71 -2.71 -3.75
CA TRP A 163 5.19 -3.44 -4.92
C TRP A 163 6.23 -4.51 -4.56
N MET A 164 7.19 -4.23 -3.67
CA MET A 164 8.13 -5.25 -3.19
C MET A 164 7.41 -6.37 -2.42
N ALA A 165 6.37 -6.03 -1.63
CA ALA A 165 5.51 -7.00 -0.97
C ALA A 165 4.75 -7.86 -1.99
N ALA A 166 4.18 -7.26 -3.04
CA ALA A 166 3.51 -7.94 -4.14
C ALA A 166 4.46 -8.92 -4.85
N GLN A 167 5.66 -8.50 -5.27
CA GLN A 167 6.63 -9.38 -5.91
C GLN A 167 7.07 -10.53 -4.99
N ALA A 168 7.36 -10.26 -3.72
CA ALA A 168 7.73 -11.28 -2.73
C ALA A 168 6.62 -12.33 -2.54
N LEU A 169 5.34 -11.92 -2.54
CA LEU A 169 4.20 -12.85 -2.46
C LEU A 169 3.95 -13.60 -3.78
N ILE A 170 4.05 -12.95 -4.95
CA ILE A 170 3.84 -13.57 -6.26
C ILE A 170 4.94 -14.57 -6.59
N GLY A 171 6.21 -14.16 -6.52
CA GLY A 171 7.36 -14.95 -7.00
C GLY A 171 8.07 -15.76 -5.91
N GLY A 172 7.98 -15.35 -4.65
CA GLY A 172 8.93 -15.80 -3.62
C GLY A 172 10.30 -15.11 -3.73
N SER A 173 10.40 -14.08 -4.56
CA SER A 173 11.62 -13.33 -4.89
C SER A 173 11.28 -11.87 -5.26
N VAL A 174 12.27 -10.98 -5.22
CA VAL A 174 12.14 -9.59 -5.67
C VAL A 174 13.31 -9.25 -6.59
N THR A 175 13.00 -8.83 -7.82
CA THR A 175 14.00 -8.33 -8.76
C THR A 175 14.17 -6.83 -8.54
N ILE A 176 15.37 -6.41 -8.13
CA ILE A 176 15.74 -5.02 -7.89
C ILE A 176 16.50 -4.51 -9.11
N THR A 177 15.93 -3.52 -9.79
CA THR A 177 16.53 -2.76 -10.91
C THR A 177 16.55 -1.28 -10.56
N GLY A 178 17.59 -0.56 -10.96
CA GLY A 178 17.64 0.90 -10.80
C GLY A 178 18.79 1.52 -11.59
N GLU A 179 18.67 2.81 -11.92
CA GLU A 179 19.74 3.53 -12.60
C GLU A 179 20.99 3.58 -11.69
N GLY A 180 22.14 3.17 -12.23
CA GLY A 180 23.38 3.04 -11.46
C GLY A 180 23.45 1.84 -10.49
N PHE A 181 22.44 0.97 -10.45
CA PHE A 181 22.43 -0.25 -9.63
C PHE A 181 22.31 -1.50 -10.51
N PRO A 182 23.17 -2.52 -10.37
CA PRO A 182 23.06 -3.74 -11.17
C PRO A 182 21.75 -4.48 -10.86
N THR A 183 21.16 -5.13 -11.86
CA THR A 183 19.97 -5.97 -11.66
C THR A 183 20.29 -7.11 -10.68
N VAL A 184 19.69 -7.09 -9.50
CA VAL A 184 19.84 -8.14 -8.47
C VAL A 184 18.49 -8.83 -8.26
N VAL A 185 18.44 -10.14 -8.50
CA VAL A 185 17.32 -10.98 -8.09
C VAL A 185 17.58 -11.45 -6.66
N VAL A 186 16.77 -10.99 -5.71
CA VAL A 186 16.74 -11.54 -4.35
C VAL A 186 15.73 -12.66 -4.31
N ASP A 187 16.21 -13.92 -4.37
CA ASP A 187 15.38 -15.10 -4.12
C ASP A 187 15.36 -15.44 -2.63
N PHE A 188 14.17 -15.64 -2.07
CA PHE A 188 14.00 -16.09 -0.68
C PHE A 188 13.94 -17.62 -0.55
N GLY A 189 14.01 -18.36 -1.67
CA GLY A 189 14.11 -19.82 -1.70
C GLY A 189 12.76 -20.52 -1.57
N ARG A 190 11.71 -20.00 -2.23
CA ARG A 190 10.39 -20.65 -2.20
C ARG A 190 10.41 -21.98 -2.95
N ASP A 191 9.80 -23.00 -2.36
CA ASP A 191 9.61 -24.28 -3.02
C ASP A 191 8.72 -24.11 -4.27
N ALA A 192 9.21 -24.56 -5.43
CA ALA A 192 8.56 -24.34 -6.72
C ALA A 192 7.11 -24.86 -6.79
N SER A 193 6.73 -25.83 -5.95
CA SER A 193 5.33 -26.32 -5.88
C SER A 193 4.36 -25.35 -5.18
N LEU A 194 4.85 -24.21 -4.68
CA LEU A 194 4.07 -23.10 -4.13
C LEU A 194 3.98 -21.89 -5.10
N THR A 195 4.46 -22.06 -6.34
CA THR A 195 4.30 -21.10 -7.45
C THR A 195 3.57 -21.81 -8.59
N VAL A 196 2.24 -21.68 -8.64
CA VAL A 196 1.37 -22.51 -9.50
C VAL A 196 0.96 -21.75 -10.77
N GLY A 197 1.23 -22.31 -11.96
CA GLY A 197 0.71 -21.79 -13.23
C GLY A 197 -0.33 -22.75 -13.83
N LEU A 198 -1.62 -22.40 -13.77
CA LEU A 198 -2.67 -23.20 -14.41
C LEU A 198 -2.68 -22.93 -15.92
N THR A 199 -2.73 -23.99 -16.72
CA THR A 199 -2.65 -23.92 -18.18
C THR A 199 -3.69 -24.83 -18.83
N GLY A 200 -4.10 -24.50 -20.06
CA GLY A 200 -5.12 -25.23 -20.80
C GLY A 200 -6.42 -25.41 -20.00
N ALA A 201 -6.95 -26.63 -20.00
CA ALA A 201 -8.21 -27.01 -19.34
C ALA A 201 -8.21 -26.93 -17.81
N ALA A 202 -7.07 -26.68 -17.16
CA ALA A 202 -6.99 -26.51 -15.71
C ALA A 202 -7.30 -25.07 -15.24
N LYS A 203 -7.37 -24.11 -16.17
CA LYS A 203 -7.67 -22.70 -15.86
C LYS A 203 -9.12 -22.51 -15.41
N TRP A 204 -9.34 -21.59 -14.47
CA TRP A 204 -10.63 -21.38 -13.82
C TRP A 204 -11.66 -20.66 -14.70
N ASN A 205 -11.22 -20.01 -15.78
CA ASN A 205 -12.07 -19.45 -16.83
C ASN A 205 -12.58 -20.50 -17.84
N THR A 206 -12.43 -21.80 -17.56
CA THR A 206 -12.88 -22.90 -18.41
C THR A 206 -13.97 -23.74 -17.73
N THR A 207 -14.79 -24.42 -18.53
CA THR A 207 -15.86 -25.32 -18.03
C THR A 207 -15.35 -26.56 -17.29
N THR A 208 -14.04 -26.82 -17.32
CA THR A 208 -13.34 -27.92 -16.63
C THR A 208 -12.49 -27.46 -15.45
N GLY A 209 -12.41 -26.15 -15.17
CA GLY A 209 -11.69 -25.63 -14.01
C GLY A 209 -12.35 -26.06 -12.70
N THR A 210 -11.54 -26.36 -11.68
CA THR A 210 -12.00 -26.81 -10.35
C THR A 210 -11.47 -25.92 -9.23
N PRO A 211 -11.98 -24.67 -9.07
CA PRO A 211 -11.36 -23.69 -8.18
C PRO A 211 -11.32 -24.12 -6.71
N THR A 212 -12.39 -24.73 -6.22
CA THR A 212 -12.50 -25.18 -4.83
C THR A 212 -11.53 -26.33 -4.51
N ALA A 213 -11.48 -27.36 -5.35
CA ALA A 213 -10.54 -28.47 -5.22
C ALA A 213 -9.07 -28.04 -5.34
N ASN A 214 -8.77 -27.04 -6.18
CA ASN A 214 -7.44 -26.47 -6.29
C ASN A 214 -6.99 -25.84 -4.96
N ILE A 215 -7.83 -24.98 -4.37
CA ILE A 215 -7.55 -24.36 -3.05
C ILE A 215 -7.36 -25.43 -1.96
N GLU A 216 -8.17 -26.49 -1.97
CA GLU A 216 -8.01 -27.63 -1.05
C GLU A 216 -6.68 -28.37 -1.21
N SER A 217 -6.16 -28.51 -2.44
CA SER A 217 -4.84 -29.10 -2.68
C SER A 217 -3.70 -28.16 -2.27
N TRP A 218 -3.89 -26.85 -2.46
CA TRP A 218 -2.89 -25.81 -2.20
C TRP A 218 -2.64 -25.63 -0.70
N GLN A 219 -3.70 -25.58 0.12
CA GLN A 219 -3.56 -25.54 1.58
C GLN A 219 -2.81 -26.77 2.13
N GLN A 220 -3.03 -27.95 1.56
CA GLN A 220 -2.34 -29.17 1.97
C GLN A 220 -0.86 -29.13 1.59
N ASN A 221 -0.49 -28.54 0.45
CA ASN A 221 0.91 -28.40 0.08
C ASN A 221 1.65 -27.41 1.00
N ILE A 222 1.04 -26.26 1.33
CA ILE A 222 1.61 -25.29 2.30
C ILE A 222 1.85 -25.97 3.66
N LEU A 223 0.82 -26.63 4.21
CA LEU A 223 0.90 -27.36 5.49
C LEU A 223 1.89 -28.54 5.47
N LYS A 224 2.22 -29.06 4.29
CA LYS A 224 3.25 -30.10 4.09
C LYS A 224 4.66 -29.54 3.95
N LYS A 225 4.81 -28.33 3.37
CA LYS A 225 6.11 -27.71 3.02
C LYS A 225 6.67 -26.81 4.12
N SER A 226 5.86 -25.90 4.69
CA SER A 226 6.24 -25.06 5.85
C SER A 226 5.65 -25.57 7.15
N GLY A 227 4.45 -26.16 7.10
CA GLY A 227 3.68 -26.47 8.30
C GLY A 227 2.96 -25.29 8.93
N GLY A 228 3.02 -24.10 8.31
CA GLY A 228 2.17 -22.97 8.68
C GLY A 228 0.75 -23.12 8.15
N VAL A 229 -0.17 -22.31 8.69
CA VAL A 229 -1.58 -22.27 8.30
C VAL A 229 -1.89 -20.94 7.61
N VAL A 230 -2.61 -21.02 6.50
CA VAL A 230 -3.09 -19.86 5.73
C VAL A 230 -4.53 -19.53 6.11
N THR A 231 -4.81 -18.23 6.26
CA THR A 231 -6.08 -17.67 6.76
C THR A 231 -6.78 -16.78 5.74
N ASP A 232 -6.06 -16.33 4.72
CA ASP A 232 -6.51 -15.30 3.80
C ASP A 232 -6.22 -15.69 2.36
N ILE A 233 -7.19 -15.44 1.48
CA ILE A 233 -7.02 -15.59 0.04
C ILE A 233 -7.28 -14.24 -0.62
N VAL A 234 -6.26 -13.73 -1.32
CA VAL A 234 -6.30 -12.48 -2.07
C VAL A 234 -6.42 -12.80 -3.56
N PHE A 235 -7.47 -12.28 -4.20
CA PHE A 235 -7.79 -12.47 -5.61
C PHE A 235 -7.63 -11.14 -6.36
N THR A 236 -7.19 -11.23 -7.61
CA THR A 236 -7.39 -10.18 -8.62
C THR A 236 -8.80 -10.25 -9.23
N VAL A 237 -9.21 -9.24 -10.01
CA VAL A 237 -10.59 -9.13 -10.53
C VAL A 237 -10.98 -10.30 -11.43
N GLY A 238 -10.11 -10.70 -12.37
CA GLY A 238 -10.32 -11.86 -13.21
C GLY A 238 -10.41 -13.13 -12.37
N ALA A 239 -9.43 -13.34 -11.47
CA ALA A 239 -9.38 -14.54 -10.63
C ALA A 239 -10.62 -14.69 -9.72
N TRP A 240 -11.12 -13.58 -9.17
CA TRP A 240 -12.37 -13.54 -8.40
C TRP A 240 -13.59 -13.89 -9.25
N ASN A 241 -13.70 -13.34 -10.46
CA ASN A 241 -14.81 -13.65 -11.37
C ASN A 241 -14.79 -15.13 -11.79
N ALA A 242 -13.60 -15.67 -12.07
CA ALA A 242 -13.41 -17.09 -12.40
C ALA A 242 -13.71 -18.03 -11.20
N PHE A 243 -13.44 -17.58 -9.98
CA PHE A 243 -13.80 -18.27 -8.73
C PHE A 243 -15.31 -18.28 -8.49
N LEU A 244 -16.02 -17.17 -8.77
CA LEU A 244 -17.47 -17.10 -8.72
C LEU A 244 -18.16 -17.95 -9.80
N SER A 245 -17.52 -18.15 -10.96
CA SER A 245 -18.04 -18.97 -12.06
C SER A 245 -17.72 -20.47 -11.95
N ASP A 246 -17.36 -20.97 -10.75
CA ASP A 246 -17.08 -22.38 -10.46
C ASP A 246 -18.08 -23.35 -11.13
N PRO A 247 -17.66 -24.17 -12.12
CA PRO A 247 -18.53 -25.12 -12.82
C PRO A 247 -19.22 -26.14 -11.88
N GLU A 248 -18.58 -26.48 -10.75
CA GLU A 248 -19.16 -27.40 -9.75
C GLU A 248 -20.27 -26.73 -8.90
N LYS A 249 -20.43 -25.40 -9.01
CA LYS A 249 -21.41 -24.58 -8.26
C LYS A 249 -21.30 -24.71 -6.73
N LYS A 250 -20.18 -25.22 -6.20
CA LYS A 250 -19.94 -25.35 -4.76
C LYS A 250 -19.95 -23.99 -4.09
N LEU A 251 -19.43 -22.95 -4.77
CA LEU A 251 -19.54 -21.57 -4.30
C LEU A 251 -20.96 -21.01 -4.36
N LEU A 252 -21.73 -21.32 -5.41
CA LEU A 252 -23.13 -20.88 -5.52
C LEU A 252 -23.97 -21.42 -4.36
N ASN A 253 -23.76 -22.69 -4.02
CA ASN A 253 -24.33 -23.33 -2.83
C ASN A 253 -23.86 -22.63 -1.54
N ALA A 254 -22.57 -22.31 -1.41
CA ALA A 254 -22.01 -21.58 -0.27
C ALA A 254 -22.45 -20.09 -0.19
N ILE A 255 -23.13 -19.56 -1.20
CA ILE A 255 -23.78 -18.23 -1.20
C ILE A 255 -25.28 -18.36 -0.86
N ILE A 256 -25.95 -19.41 -1.35
CA ILE A 256 -27.40 -19.62 -1.17
C ILE A 256 -27.73 -20.19 0.21
N TYR A 257 -27.00 -21.20 0.71
CA TYR A 257 -27.32 -21.84 1.98
C TYR A 257 -27.17 -20.95 3.24
N PRO A 258 -26.24 -19.99 3.32
CA PRO A 258 -26.18 -19.08 4.48
C PRO A 258 -27.39 -18.14 4.59
N ALA A 259 -28.05 -17.81 3.48
CA ALA A 259 -29.32 -17.09 3.51
C ALA A 259 -30.48 -17.92 4.12
N LEU A 260 -30.30 -19.25 4.22
CA LEU A 260 -31.22 -20.17 4.89
C LEU A 260 -30.75 -20.53 6.33
N ASN A 261 -29.50 -20.24 6.70
CA ASN A 261 -28.98 -20.41 8.05
C ASN A 261 -27.88 -19.37 8.37
N PRO A 262 -28.22 -18.24 9.01
CA PRO A 262 -27.26 -17.17 9.35
C PRO A 262 -26.11 -17.58 10.28
N TYR A 263 -26.18 -18.75 10.91
CA TYR A 263 -25.14 -19.27 11.80
C TYR A 263 -24.11 -20.17 11.10
N SER A 264 -24.28 -20.46 9.79
CA SER A 264 -23.20 -21.09 9.02
C SER A 264 -22.12 -20.03 8.75
N GLY A 265 -20.93 -20.21 9.33
CA GLY A 265 -19.82 -19.24 9.28
C GLY A 265 -19.18 -19.00 7.90
N ASN A 266 -19.79 -19.49 6.84
CA ASN A 266 -19.48 -19.16 5.46
C ASN A 266 -20.47 -18.07 5.02
N ALA A 267 -19.99 -16.88 4.70
CA ALA A 267 -20.83 -15.79 4.23
C ALA A 267 -20.04 -14.99 3.20
N ILE A 268 -20.40 -15.12 1.93
CA ILE A 268 -19.70 -14.50 0.80
C ILE A 268 -20.62 -13.45 0.17
N ASN A 269 -20.08 -12.27 -0.11
CA ASN A 269 -20.76 -11.21 -0.86
C ASN A 269 -20.30 -11.23 -2.33
N PRO A 270 -21.06 -11.84 -3.26
CA PRO A 270 -20.72 -11.84 -4.68
C PRO A 270 -20.94 -10.47 -5.36
N GLY A 271 -21.52 -9.50 -4.67
CA GLY A 271 -21.85 -8.20 -5.23
C GLY A 271 -20.65 -7.43 -5.75
N ALA A 272 -20.86 -6.69 -6.85
CA ALA A 272 -19.89 -5.70 -7.34
C ALA A 272 -19.70 -4.61 -6.27
N GLN A 273 -18.46 -4.42 -5.84
CA GLN A 273 -18.07 -3.43 -4.84
C GLN A 273 -16.65 -2.98 -5.19
N ILE A 274 -16.40 -1.67 -5.04
CA ILE A 274 -15.09 -1.06 -5.20
C ILE A 274 -14.80 -0.23 -3.95
N THR A 275 -13.58 -0.36 -3.43
CA THR A 275 -13.05 0.45 -2.33
C THR A 275 -11.61 0.84 -2.66
N ARG A 276 -10.94 1.58 -1.78
CA ARG A 276 -9.50 1.82 -1.87
C ARG A 276 -8.76 0.71 -1.11
N GLY A 277 -7.76 0.10 -1.74
CA GLY A 277 -7.13 -1.11 -1.24
C GLY A 277 -8.03 -2.34 -1.43
N ALA A 278 -7.93 -3.33 -0.54
CA ALA A 278 -8.68 -4.58 -0.68
C ALA A 278 -10.15 -4.45 -0.26
N VAL A 279 -11.05 -4.99 -1.08
CA VAL A 279 -12.46 -5.24 -0.74
C VAL A 279 -12.55 -6.59 -0.02
N TYR A 280 -13.01 -6.59 1.23
CA TYR A 280 -13.40 -7.84 1.90
C TYR A 280 -14.64 -8.43 1.22
N LYS A 281 -14.55 -9.67 0.76
CA LYS A 281 -15.63 -10.39 0.07
C LYS A 281 -16.37 -11.39 0.96
N GLY A 282 -15.97 -11.52 2.23
CA GLY A 282 -16.58 -12.44 3.18
C GLY A 282 -15.71 -13.67 3.46
N ARG A 283 -16.30 -14.70 4.06
CA ARG A 283 -15.58 -15.86 4.60
C ARG A 283 -16.04 -17.18 3.96
N TRP A 284 -15.09 -18.07 3.71
CA TRP A 284 -15.32 -19.42 3.20
C TRP A 284 -14.44 -20.44 3.96
N GLY A 285 -15.05 -21.21 4.85
CA GLY A 285 -14.37 -22.13 5.76
C GLY A 285 -13.49 -21.37 6.75
N GLN A 286 -12.18 -21.63 6.71
CA GLN A 286 -11.20 -20.88 7.48
C GLN A 286 -10.71 -19.59 6.79
N TYR A 287 -11.07 -19.38 5.51
CA TYR A 287 -10.51 -18.33 4.67
C TYR A 287 -11.34 -17.07 4.65
N ASP A 288 -10.71 -15.95 5.01
CA ASP A 288 -11.21 -14.62 4.72
C ASP A 288 -10.81 -14.23 3.29
N LEU A 289 -11.80 -13.87 2.47
CA LEU A 289 -11.66 -13.65 1.03
C LEU A 289 -11.51 -12.14 0.74
N TRP A 290 -10.49 -11.78 -0.05
CA TRP A 290 -10.15 -10.40 -0.37
C TRP A 290 -10.01 -10.22 -1.87
N LEU A 291 -10.70 -9.23 -2.43
CA LEU A 291 -10.44 -8.75 -3.78
C LEU A 291 -9.48 -7.56 -3.69
N TYR A 292 -8.30 -7.64 -4.28
CA TYR A 292 -7.30 -6.57 -4.29
C TYR A 292 -7.00 -6.12 -5.72
N ASN A 293 -7.20 -4.82 -5.96
CA ASN A 293 -6.89 -4.16 -7.21
C ASN A 293 -6.29 -2.78 -6.90
N ASP A 294 -4.98 -2.64 -7.08
CA ASP A 294 -4.28 -1.36 -7.02
C ASP A 294 -3.32 -1.25 -8.21
N TRP A 295 -2.86 -0.05 -8.51
CA TRP A 295 -2.04 0.27 -9.68
C TRP A 295 -0.83 1.12 -9.29
N TYR A 296 0.28 0.91 -9.99
CA TYR A 296 1.47 1.76 -9.92
C TYR A 296 1.79 2.29 -11.31
N VAL A 297 2.52 3.40 -11.38
CA VAL A 297 3.10 3.90 -12.63
C VAL A 297 4.51 3.31 -12.74
N ASP A 298 4.81 2.67 -13.87
CA ASP A 298 6.16 2.16 -14.14
C ASP A 298 7.11 3.27 -14.61
N ASP A 299 8.41 2.95 -14.72
CA ASP A 299 9.43 3.94 -15.06
C ASP A 299 9.30 4.43 -16.54
N ASN A 300 8.40 3.84 -17.36
CA ASN A 300 8.01 4.30 -18.70
C ASN A 300 6.76 5.20 -18.69
N ASN A 301 6.23 5.53 -17.50
CA ASN A 301 4.98 6.26 -17.28
C ASN A 301 3.68 5.51 -17.70
N ILE A 302 3.69 4.17 -17.66
CA ILE A 302 2.50 3.35 -17.93
C ILE A 302 1.87 2.89 -16.61
N GLU A 303 0.54 2.97 -16.47
CA GLU A 303 -0.18 2.40 -15.31
C GLU A 303 -0.24 0.87 -15.40
N GLN A 304 0.47 0.19 -14.50
CA GLN A 304 0.53 -1.27 -14.37
C GLN A 304 -0.25 -1.73 -13.12
N PRO A 305 -0.90 -2.91 -13.14
CA PRO A 305 -1.57 -3.45 -11.96
C PRO A 305 -0.54 -4.02 -10.96
N MET A 306 -0.77 -3.79 -9.67
CA MET A 306 0.13 -4.22 -8.58
C MET A 306 0.25 -5.74 -8.47
N LEU A 307 -0.84 -6.46 -8.76
CA LEU A 307 -0.86 -7.90 -8.99
C LEU A 307 -1.27 -8.15 -10.46
N PRO A 308 -0.57 -8.98 -11.24
CA PRO A 308 -1.02 -9.38 -12.58
C PRO A 308 -2.40 -10.04 -12.52
N ASP A 309 -3.31 -9.70 -13.43
CA ASP A 309 -4.67 -10.28 -13.39
C ASP A 309 -4.66 -11.80 -13.62
N GLY A 310 -5.62 -12.49 -13.01
CA GLY A 310 -5.59 -13.94 -12.89
C GLY A 310 -4.70 -14.46 -11.76
N THR A 311 -4.11 -13.60 -10.92
CA THR A 311 -3.37 -14.01 -9.72
C THR A 311 -4.30 -14.26 -8.53
N VAL A 312 -4.00 -15.34 -7.79
CA VAL A 312 -4.51 -15.69 -6.46
C VAL A 312 -3.33 -15.87 -5.51
N ILE A 313 -3.37 -15.27 -4.32
CA ILE A 313 -2.37 -15.44 -3.26
C ILE A 313 -3.05 -16.04 -2.04
N MET A 314 -2.54 -17.17 -1.54
CA MET A 314 -2.93 -17.76 -0.26
C MET A 314 -1.85 -17.48 0.78
N CYS A 315 -2.22 -16.79 1.86
CA CYS A 315 -1.28 -16.36 2.89
C CYS A 315 -1.94 -16.34 4.29
N GLY A 316 -1.15 -16.05 5.32
CA GLY A 316 -1.60 -15.95 6.71
C GLY A 316 -0.50 -15.39 7.63
N PRO A 317 -0.78 -15.22 8.93
CA PRO A 317 0.18 -14.64 9.88
C PRO A 317 1.46 -15.49 10.04
N ASP A 318 1.39 -16.80 9.74
CA ASP A 318 2.53 -17.71 9.79
C ASP A 318 3.66 -17.39 8.79
N LEU A 319 3.44 -16.50 7.82
CA LEU A 319 4.50 -15.94 6.97
C LEU A 319 5.56 -15.19 7.80
N MET A 320 5.13 -14.56 8.90
CA MET A 320 5.94 -13.68 9.75
C MET A 320 6.72 -12.62 8.95
N GLY A 321 6.09 -12.02 7.93
CA GLY A 321 6.76 -11.09 7.02
C GLY A 321 7.36 -9.87 7.74
N THR A 322 8.52 -9.44 7.26
CA THR A 322 9.33 -8.38 7.88
C THR A 322 9.68 -7.31 6.86
N ARG A 323 9.38 -6.05 7.17
CA ARG A 323 9.95 -4.88 6.51
C ARG A 323 11.27 -4.60 7.19
N SER A 324 12.39 -4.80 6.50
CA SER A 324 13.69 -4.45 7.04
C SER A 324 14.30 -3.25 6.33
N PHE A 325 15.03 -2.45 7.08
CA PHE A 325 15.70 -1.24 6.60
C PHE A 325 17.19 -1.34 6.94
N GLY A 326 18.06 -1.23 5.94
CA GLY A 326 19.51 -1.11 6.15
C GLY A 326 19.91 0.28 6.62
N SER A 327 21.21 0.50 6.87
CA SER A 327 21.72 1.82 7.23
C SER A 327 21.68 2.83 6.07
N ILE A 328 21.47 4.10 6.41
CA ILE A 328 21.41 5.21 5.47
C ILE A 328 22.82 5.79 5.30
N LEU A 329 23.43 5.56 4.13
CA LEU A 329 24.80 5.97 3.79
C LEU A 329 24.90 7.47 3.47
N ASP A 330 24.62 8.30 4.47
CA ASP A 330 24.73 9.75 4.42
C ASP A 330 25.23 10.29 5.78
N PRO A 331 26.35 11.06 5.82
CA PRO A 331 26.88 11.62 7.06
C PRO A 331 25.87 12.45 7.87
N ALA A 332 24.87 13.08 7.22
CA ALA A 332 23.87 13.90 7.89
C ALA A 332 22.91 13.09 8.81
N PHE A 333 22.82 11.77 8.61
CA PHE A 333 22.05 10.85 9.46
C PHE A 333 22.97 9.95 10.31
N ASN A 334 24.26 10.28 10.41
CA ASN A 334 25.27 9.56 11.19
C ASN A 334 25.29 8.04 10.91
N TYR A 335 25.07 7.65 9.65
CA TYR A 335 25.00 6.25 9.19
C TYR A 335 23.98 5.35 9.91
N THR A 336 22.96 5.94 10.53
CA THR A 336 21.91 5.19 11.24
C THR A 336 20.90 4.53 10.29
N SER A 337 20.20 3.51 10.78
CA SER A 337 19.08 2.90 10.08
C SER A 337 17.77 3.66 10.35
N MET A 338 17.12 4.14 9.29
CA MET A 338 15.85 4.87 9.38
C MET A 338 14.93 4.44 8.22
N PRO A 339 13.62 4.20 8.47
CA PRO A 339 12.67 3.90 7.39
C PRO A 339 12.49 5.04 6.38
N TYR A 340 12.61 6.29 6.86
CA TYR A 340 12.53 7.51 6.07
C TYR A 340 13.62 8.47 6.55
N ALA A 341 14.51 8.90 5.66
CA ALA A 341 15.56 9.88 5.94
C ALA A 341 15.42 11.11 5.01
N PRO A 342 14.47 12.02 5.30
CA PRO A 342 14.24 13.24 4.52
C PRO A 342 15.32 14.29 4.81
N LYS A 343 15.95 14.80 3.76
CA LYS A 343 17.01 15.81 3.82
C LYS A 343 16.66 17.00 2.92
N THR A 344 16.80 18.23 3.41
CA THR A 344 16.71 19.44 2.59
C THR A 344 17.95 20.30 2.76
N TRP A 345 18.38 20.94 1.68
CA TRP A 345 19.44 21.95 1.67
C TRP A 345 19.12 23.00 0.62
N VAL A 346 19.77 24.16 0.72
CA VAL A 346 19.73 25.19 -0.33
C VAL A 346 21.04 25.06 -1.11
N GLU A 347 20.93 24.83 -2.41
CA GLU A 347 22.03 25.00 -3.34
C GLU A 347 22.16 26.49 -3.66
N ASN A 348 23.39 27.00 -3.82
CA ASN A 348 23.62 28.44 -3.98
C ASN A 348 23.68 28.88 -5.45
N ASP A 349 24.03 27.98 -6.37
CA ASP A 349 24.14 28.26 -7.81
C ASP A 349 23.59 27.08 -8.65
N PRO A 350 22.37 27.18 -9.20
CA PRO A 350 21.38 28.24 -8.96
C PRO A 350 20.82 28.17 -7.53
N ALA A 351 20.38 29.32 -7.01
CA ALA A 351 19.81 29.46 -5.68
C ALA A 351 18.45 28.71 -5.54
N GLN A 352 18.49 27.42 -5.19
CA GLN A 352 17.30 26.55 -5.11
C GLN A 352 17.34 25.63 -3.89
N ARG A 353 16.22 25.54 -3.16
CA ARG A 353 16.03 24.48 -2.16
C ARG A 353 15.83 23.14 -2.87
N PHE A 354 16.67 22.16 -2.54
CA PHE A 354 16.44 20.77 -2.86
C PHE A 354 15.80 20.03 -1.69
N ILE A 355 15.09 18.95 -2.02
CA ILE A 355 14.71 17.92 -1.05
C ILE A 355 15.10 16.55 -1.58
N MET A 356 15.52 15.66 -0.68
CA MET A 356 15.84 14.29 -0.99
C MET A 356 15.29 13.36 0.10
N MET A 357 14.42 12.44 -0.28
CA MET A 357 14.03 11.30 0.57
C MET A 357 15.00 10.15 0.32
N GLN A 358 15.57 9.61 1.39
CA GLN A 358 16.41 8.41 1.34
C GLN A 358 15.77 7.28 2.17
N SER A 359 15.84 6.05 1.67
CA SER A 359 15.46 4.84 2.39
C SER A 359 16.26 3.65 1.83
N SER A 360 16.47 2.62 2.65
CA SER A 360 17.20 1.40 2.26
C SER A 360 16.36 0.13 2.57
N PRO A 361 15.17 -0.05 1.96
CA PRO A 361 14.23 -1.09 2.38
C PRO A 361 14.43 -2.44 1.67
N ILE A 362 13.99 -3.48 2.36
CA ILE A 362 13.72 -4.80 1.79
C ILE A 362 12.52 -5.44 2.50
N ILE A 363 11.60 -6.02 1.72
CA ILE A 363 10.43 -6.74 2.23
C ILE A 363 10.74 -8.24 2.18
N ILE A 364 10.87 -8.87 3.35
CA ILE A 364 11.32 -10.27 3.46
C ILE A 364 10.19 -11.16 4.00
N PRO A 365 9.76 -12.19 3.25
CA PRO A 365 8.84 -13.22 3.74
C PRO A 365 9.61 -14.25 4.59
N SER A 366 9.75 -13.98 5.89
CA SER A 366 10.59 -14.75 6.84
C SER A 366 10.33 -16.26 6.80
N ARG A 367 9.09 -16.70 6.54
CA ARG A 367 8.75 -18.08 6.19
C ARG A 367 8.14 -18.19 4.79
N VAL A 368 8.93 -17.95 3.74
CA VAL A 368 8.47 -17.90 2.33
C VAL A 368 7.55 -19.07 1.90
N ASN A 369 7.74 -20.27 2.45
CA ASN A 369 6.93 -21.45 2.17
C ASN A 369 5.56 -21.51 2.92
N ALA A 370 5.21 -20.47 3.70
CA ALA A 370 3.89 -20.28 4.32
C ALA A 370 2.95 -19.41 3.46
N CYS A 371 3.39 -19.02 2.26
CA CYS A 371 2.60 -18.37 1.22
C CYS A 371 2.64 -19.20 -0.07
N LEU A 372 1.55 -19.16 -0.83
CA LEU A 372 1.44 -19.74 -2.19
C LEU A 372 0.85 -18.70 -3.12
N ALA A 373 1.35 -18.64 -4.35
CA ALA A 373 0.76 -17.84 -5.42
C ALA A 373 0.37 -18.74 -6.60
N ALA A 374 -0.75 -18.43 -7.23
CA ALA A 374 -1.27 -19.15 -8.38
C ALA A 374 -1.77 -18.20 -9.47
N THR A 375 -1.35 -18.42 -10.73
CA THR A 375 -1.97 -17.83 -11.92
C THR A 375 -3.04 -18.79 -12.43
N VAL A 376 -4.29 -18.32 -12.57
CA VAL A 376 -5.47 -19.20 -12.75
C VAL A 376 -6.27 -18.96 -14.04
N ILE A 377 -5.84 -18.05 -14.91
CA ILE A 377 -6.56 -17.53 -16.09
C ILE A 377 -5.74 -17.63 -17.38
#